data_AF-A0A0S4JFC7-F1
#
_entry.id   AF-A0A0S4JFC7-F1
#
_cell.length_a   1.000
_cell.length_b   1.000
_cell.length_c   1.000
_cell.angle_alpha   90.00
_cell.angle_beta   90.00
_cell.angle_gamma   90.00
#
_symmetry.space_group_name_H-M   'P 1'
#
loop_
_entity.id
_entity.type
_entity.pdbx_description
1 polymer ?
#
loop_
_entity_poly.entity_id
_entity_poly.type
_entity_poly.pdbx_seq_one_letter_code
_entity_poly.pdbx_strand_id
1 'polypeptide(L)'
;MESQNGALMTVNMSLKSIVNLSDEQLEKFVTLAHGSRRPTKHPEFLSLDVLGGGFASGELAAVIKTDEDKRLQASLLTSRSGFGAMQALLTSGNYQVELPENGAMLVVAWLLEEGRTSEARELLAQLAPYMDEVKFVPTVVASPPPLAPTTASLGTVERARKQLAHAEARGAAKQALQQPRNDVNAELMDLQAQAVALLVQTLGPGELPRQGATVRNVIPESCAFPFLLSLTSNSRRDATSITTKLEQLLQNATASNRHRRQTSATNALLCALREVSKGENAVSSDSLKIVTVRIRVIMASVLSRRGAWGSEKYEQHMRNVAISVQGDQRHIAARVVMARLGARQDFETLTAVEVERALEAMSIDDAQRVVHSDSRILSLPRLKSCHRKAVKGAMEGTLEELLNYRVVKSGEEVGTVAHVLVSRFKSTQFTDVRLSRLYAEIATAFSRRRSLLLISGPGALQHQVRMTELPWIVPLLSEISKTRATQKLAQQPPELSFARELLVQYWKHFPVTLMPNKLTSALR
;
A
#
# COMPACT_ATOMS: atom_id res chain seq x y z
N MET A 1 -34.28 -40.70 -13.02
CA MET A 1 -33.86 -39.99 -11.79
C MET A 1 -32.34 -40.03 -11.74
N GLU A 2 -31.70 -39.23 -12.58
CA GLU A 2 -30.24 -39.12 -12.65
C GLU A 2 -29.76 -38.06 -11.66
N SER A 3 -28.87 -38.48 -10.78
CA SER A 3 -28.19 -37.66 -9.78
C SER A 3 -27.13 -36.79 -10.46
N GLN A 4 -27.43 -35.50 -10.62
CA GLN A 4 -26.42 -34.48 -10.93
C GLN A 4 -25.43 -34.36 -9.76
N ASN A 5 -24.24 -34.92 -9.95
CA ASN A 5 -23.09 -34.68 -9.09
C ASN A 5 -22.53 -33.28 -9.41
N GLY A 6 -23.08 -32.27 -8.73
CA GLY A 6 -22.53 -30.92 -8.68
C GLY A 6 -21.19 -30.95 -7.95
N ALA A 7 -20.10 -31.15 -8.69
CA ALA A 7 -18.76 -30.87 -8.19
C ALA A 7 -18.61 -29.35 -8.04
N LEU A 8 -19.05 -28.82 -6.90
CA LEU A 8 -18.68 -27.50 -6.40
C LEU A 8 -17.17 -27.52 -6.11
N MET A 9 -16.38 -27.35 -7.16
CA MET A 9 -14.97 -27.00 -7.06
C MET A 9 -14.90 -25.62 -6.40
N THR A 10 -14.59 -25.59 -5.12
CA THR A 10 -14.17 -24.39 -4.39
C THR A 10 -12.87 -23.88 -4.98
N VAL A 11 -12.97 -23.13 -6.08
CA VAL A 11 -11.92 -22.22 -6.51
C VAL A 11 -11.72 -21.25 -5.35
N ASN A 12 -10.47 -21.05 -4.94
CA ASN A 12 -10.10 -20.20 -3.81
C ASN A 12 -10.45 -18.73 -4.14
N MET A 13 -11.73 -18.39 -4.02
CA MET A 13 -12.30 -17.12 -4.39
C MET A 13 -11.77 -16.05 -3.45
N SER A 14 -11.11 -15.03 -4.00
CA SER A 14 -11.05 -13.74 -3.32
C SER A 14 -12.45 -13.12 -3.41
N LEU A 15 -13.40 -13.61 -2.59
CA LEU A 15 -14.80 -13.15 -2.52
C LEU A 15 -14.91 -11.63 -2.38
N LYS A 16 -13.91 -11.00 -1.75
CA LYS A 16 -13.83 -9.54 -1.57
C LYS A 16 -13.92 -8.74 -2.88
N SER A 17 -13.42 -9.27 -3.99
CA SER A 17 -13.41 -8.56 -5.26
C SER A 17 -14.80 -8.54 -5.90
N ILE A 18 -15.55 -9.63 -5.74
CA ILE A 18 -16.90 -9.83 -6.30
C ILE A 18 -17.93 -9.13 -5.42
N VAL A 19 -17.75 -9.15 -4.10
CA VAL A 19 -18.63 -8.47 -3.12
C VAL A 19 -18.64 -6.95 -3.28
N ASN A 20 -17.63 -6.37 -3.93
CA ASN A 20 -17.54 -4.92 -4.18
C ASN A 20 -18.13 -4.50 -5.54
N LEU A 21 -18.66 -5.42 -6.33
CA LEU A 21 -19.34 -5.08 -7.59
C LEU A 21 -20.71 -4.45 -7.28
N SER A 22 -21.11 -3.47 -8.07
CA SER A 22 -22.49 -2.97 -8.07
C SER A 22 -23.45 -4.04 -8.60
N ASP A 23 -24.74 -3.90 -8.30
CA ASP A 23 -25.77 -4.87 -8.74
C ASP A 23 -25.78 -5.04 -10.28
N GLU A 24 -25.61 -3.94 -11.03
CA GLU A 24 -25.51 -3.96 -12.49
C GLU A 24 -24.26 -4.73 -12.98
N GLN A 25 -23.11 -4.51 -12.33
CA GLN A 25 -21.88 -5.24 -12.65
C GLN A 25 -21.98 -6.72 -12.30
N LEU A 26 -22.72 -7.07 -11.26
CA LEU A 26 -22.92 -8.44 -10.82
C LEU A 26 -23.82 -9.20 -11.79
N GLU A 27 -24.89 -8.57 -12.28
CA GLU A 27 -25.75 -9.14 -13.33
C GLU A 27 -24.96 -9.41 -14.61
N LYS A 28 -24.18 -8.42 -15.09
CA LYS A 28 -23.26 -8.60 -16.22
C LYS A 28 -22.30 -9.76 -15.96
N PHE A 29 -21.63 -9.78 -14.81
CA PHE A 29 -20.63 -10.78 -14.45
C PHE A 29 -21.15 -12.21 -14.51
N VAL A 30 -22.38 -12.47 -14.06
CA VAL A 30 -22.98 -13.82 -14.02
C VAL A 30 -23.29 -14.36 -15.43
N THR A 31 -23.53 -13.48 -16.40
CA THR A 31 -23.89 -13.86 -17.79
C THR A 31 -22.68 -14.10 -18.70
N LEU A 32 -21.46 -13.81 -18.24
CA LEU A 32 -20.25 -13.95 -19.04
C LEU A 32 -19.84 -15.41 -19.24
N ALA A 33 -19.27 -15.70 -20.41
CA ALA A 33 -18.69 -17.01 -20.70
C ALA A 33 -17.30 -17.19 -20.06
N HIS A 34 -17.24 -17.19 -18.72
CA HIS A 34 -16.00 -17.40 -17.97
C HIS A 34 -15.31 -18.70 -18.38
N GLY A 35 -13.97 -18.70 -18.41
CA GLY A 35 -13.20 -19.84 -18.90
C GLY A 35 -12.97 -19.88 -20.41
N SER A 36 -13.68 -19.04 -21.19
CA SER A 36 -13.49 -18.88 -22.63
C SER A 36 -12.38 -17.86 -22.96
N ARG A 37 -11.68 -18.07 -24.08
CA ARG A 37 -10.82 -17.05 -24.72
C ARG A 37 -11.57 -15.76 -25.06
N ARG A 38 -12.88 -15.85 -25.31
CA ARG A 38 -13.78 -14.74 -25.62
C ARG A 38 -15.00 -14.76 -24.68
N PRO A 39 -14.88 -14.18 -23.47
CA PRO A 39 -15.95 -14.20 -22.48
C PRO A 39 -17.06 -13.18 -22.76
N THR A 40 -16.80 -12.16 -23.60
CA THR A 40 -17.74 -11.09 -24.01
C THR A 40 -17.96 -11.09 -25.52
N LYS A 41 -18.86 -10.22 -26.02
CA LYS A 41 -19.07 -10.02 -27.47
C LYS A 41 -17.90 -9.28 -28.15
N HIS A 42 -17.02 -8.63 -27.38
CA HIS A 42 -15.86 -7.92 -27.92
C HIS A 42 -14.87 -8.90 -28.57
N PRO A 43 -14.10 -8.45 -29.57
CA PRO A 43 -13.02 -9.25 -30.14
C PRO A 43 -11.93 -9.45 -29.10
N GLU A 44 -11.29 -10.60 -29.20
CA GLU A 44 -10.28 -11.08 -28.26
C GLU A 44 -9.04 -10.19 -28.16
N PHE A 45 -8.72 -9.41 -29.20
CA PHE A 45 -7.59 -8.48 -29.19
C PHE A 45 -7.80 -7.28 -28.27
N LEU A 46 -9.05 -7.00 -27.86
CA LEU A 46 -9.35 -5.95 -26.90
C LEU A 46 -9.17 -6.46 -25.47
N SER A 47 -8.39 -5.72 -24.70
CA SER A 47 -8.10 -6.01 -23.31
C SER A 47 -9.35 -5.78 -22.47
N LEU A 48 -9.77 -6.84 -21.77
CA LEU A 48 -10.84 -6.77 -20.77
C LEU A 48 -10.28 -6.33 -19.43
N ASP A 49 -11.12 -5.68 -18.62
CA ASP A 49 -10.84 -5.55 -17.21
C ASP A 49 -11.05 -6.91 -16.51
N VAL A 50 -10.10 -7.27 -15.65
CA VAL A 50 -10.00 -8.62 -15.08
C VAL A 50 -9.91 -8.53 -13.57
N LEU A 51 -10.88 -9.14 -12.91
CA LEU A 51 -10.98 -9.23 -11.46
C LEU A 51 -9.95 -10.21 -10.86
N GLY A 52 -9.82 -10.17 -9.54
CA GLY A 52 -8.95 -11.11 -8.82
C GLY A 52 -9.32 -12.57 -9.12
N GLY A 53 -8.33 -13.40 -9.44
CA GLY A 53 -8.53 -14.79 -9.84
C GLY A 53 -8.63 -15.02 -11.36
N GLY A 54 -8.55 -13.97 -12.18
CA GLY A 54 -8.52 -14.09 -13.65
C GLY A 54 -9.91 -14.03 -14.32
N PHE A 55 -10.96 -13.66 -13.60
CA PHE A 55 -12.31 -13.57 -14.16
C PHE A 55 -12.50 -12.22 -14.86
N ALA A 56 -13.13 -12.22 -16.04
CA ALA A 56 -13.48 -10.98 -16.73
C ALA A 56 -14.54 -10.21 -15.92
N SER A 57 -14.40 -8.89 -15.79
CA SER A 57 -15.46 -8.06 -15.21
C SER A 57 -16.62 -7.84 -16.19
N GLY A 58 -16.36 -8.01 -17.49
CA GLY A 58 -17.29 -7.73 -18.59
C GLY A 58 -17.03 -6.39 -19.27
N GLU A 59 -16.30 -5.50 -18.61
CA GLU A 59 -15.94 -4.19 -19.11
C GLU A 59 -14.60 -4.23 -19.86
N LEU A 60 -14.38 -3.28 -20.77
CA LEU A 60 -13.09 -3.08 -21.44
C LEU A 60 -12.10 -2.41 -20.49
N ALA A 61 -10.81 -2.72 -20.61
CA ALA A 61 -9.76 -2.07 -19.82
C ALA A 61 -9.42 -0.68 -20.37
N ALA A 62 -9.38 -0.57 -21.71
CA ALA A 62 -8.98 0.64 -22.44
C ALA A 62 -10.18 1.55 -22.77
N VAL A 63 -11.09 1.77 -21.82
CA VAL A 63 -12.27 2.63 -22.03
C VAL A 63 -11.83 4.10 -22.12
N ILE A 64 -12.50 4.86 -22.99
CA ILE A 64 -12.29 6.31 -23.07
C ILE A 64 -12.84 6.99 -21.80
N LYS A 65 -11.94 7.54 -20.98
CA LYS A 65 -12.29 8.12 -19.67
C LYS A 65 -12.45 9.64 -19.69
N THR A 66 -11.77 10.34 -20.61
CA THR A 66 -11.70 11.80 -20.63
C THR A 66 -12.22 12.37 -21.95
N ASP A 67 -12.79 13.58 -21.90
CA ASP A 67 -13.21 14.29 -23.11
C ASP A 67 -12.01 14.69 -23.98
N GLU A 68 -10.82 14.83 -23.38
CA GLU A 68 -9.56 15.06 -24.10
C GLU A 68 -9.19 13.84 -24.95
N ASP A 69 -9.27 12.63 -24.41
CA ASP A 69 -9.03 11.40 -25.16
C ASP A 69 -10.02 11.26 -26.33
N LYS A 70 -11.31 11.57 -26.10
CA LYS A 70 -12.34 11.60 -27.16
C LYS A 70 -11.99 12.60 -28.26
N ARG A 71 -11.63 13.84 -27.89
CA ARG A 71 -11.28 14.89 -28.84
C ARG A 71 -10.01 14.54 -29.62
N LEU A 72 -8.99 14.02 -28.95
CA LEU A 72 -7.75 13.59 -29.59
C LEU A 72 -8.04 12.49 -30.60
N GLN A 73 -8.76 11.44 -30.21
CA GLN A 73 -9.13 10.34 -31.10
C GLN A 73 -10.00 10.79 -32.29
N ALA A 74 -11.00 11.64 -32.04
CA ALA A 74 -11.85 12.19 -33.11
C ALA A 74 -11.06 13.06 -34.09
N SER A 75 -10.12 13.88 -33.60
CA SER A 75 -9.30 14.77 -34.43
C SER A 75 -8.41 14.00 -35.43
N LEU A 76 -8.03 12.77 -35.08
CA LEU A 76 -7.20 11.89 -35.91
C LEU A 76 -7.92 11.35 -37.13
N LEU A 77 -9.21 11.05 -36.98
CA LEU A 77 -10.03 10.51 -38.06
C LEU A 77 -10.51 11.60 -39.02
N THR A 78 -10.55 12.85 -38.57
CA THR A 78 -11.24 13.94 -39.28
C THR A 78 -10.31 14.96 -39.92
N SER A 79 -9.05 15.06 -39.51
CA SER A 79 -8.18 16.19 -39.93
C SER A 79 -6.74 15.79 -40.25
N ARG A 80 -6.14 16.44 -41.26
CA ARG A 80 -4.69 16.35 -41.54
C ARG A 80 -3.85 16.83 -40.35
N SER A 81 -4.38 17.75 -39.54
CA SER A 81 -3.73 18.23 -38.31
C SER A 81 -3.61 17.15 -37.23
N GLY A 82 -4.64 16.31 -37.07
CA GLY A 82 -4.58 15.17 -36.14
C GLY A 82 -3.48 14.19 -36.53
N PHE A 83 -3.41 13.85 -37.82
CA PHE A 83 -2.35 13.00 -38.35
C PHE A 83 -0.94 13.57 -38.05
N GLY A 84 -0.73 14.85 -38.33
CA GLY A 84 0.53 15.53 -38.01
C GLY A 84 0.88 15.51 -36.51
N ALA A 85 -0.14 15.59 -35.63
CA ALA A 85 0.08 15.45 -34.19
C ALA A 85 0.59 14.06 -33.78
N MET A 86 0.06 12.97 -34.37
CA MET A 86 0.60 11.62 -34.08
C MET A 86 2.00 11.41 -34.63
N GLN A 87 2.31 11.97 -35.80
CA GLN A 87 3.68 11.95 -36.33
C GLN A 87 4.64 12.72 -35.43
N ALA A 88 4.22 13.86 -34.89
CA ALA A 88 4.99 14.62 -33.91
C ALA A 88 5.20 13.82 -32.61
N LEU A 89 4.20 13.08 -32.14
CA LEU A 89 4.34 12.19 -30.98
C LEU A 89 5.30 11.02 -31.27
N LEU A 90 5.15 10.34 -32.42
CA LEU A 90 6.08 9.29 -32.85
C LEU A 90 7.52 9.78 -32.88
N THR A 91 7.73 10.98 -33.41
CA THR A 91 9.06 11.58 -33.60
C THR A 91 9.67 12.05 -32.27
N SER A 92 8.90 12.75 -31.44
CA SER A 92 9.35 13.25 -30.14
C SER A 92 9.47 12.14 -29.09
N GLY A 93 8.67 11.09 -29.21
CA GLY A 93 8.54 10.05 -28.19
C GLY A 93 7.71 10.48 -26.97
N ASN A 94 7.11 11.68 -26.97
CA ASN A 94 6.40 12.30 -25.84
C ASN A 94 5.02 11.70 -25.56
N TYR A 95 4.99 10.38 -25.45
CA TYR A 95 3.80 9.59 -25.24
C TYR A 95 4.09 8.36 -24.38
N GLN A 96 3.03 7.79 -23.83
CA GLN A 96 3.06 6.53 -23.12
C GLN A 96 1.88 5.63 -23.49
N VAL A 97 2.13 4.32 -23.45
CA VAL A 97 1.15 3.28 -23.70
C VAL A 97 0.88 2.55 -22.38
N GLU A 98 -0.26 2.82 -21.77
CA GLU A 98 -0.69 2.12 -20.53
C GLU A 98 -1.27 0.73 -20.84
N LEU A 99 -2.03 0.66 -21.92
CA LEU A 99 -2.67 -0.54 -22.45
C LEU A 99 -2.30 -0.67 -23.93
N PRO A 100 -2.13 -1.90 -24.46
CA PRO A 100 -1.61 -2.11 -25.81
C PRO A 100 -2.43 -1.40 -26.90
N GLU A 101 -3.73 -1.23 -26.69
CA GLU A 101 -4.67 -0.52 -27.57
C GLU A 101 -4.28 0.94 -27.78
N ASN A 102 -3.76 1.61 -26.74
CA ASN A 102 -3.40 3.03 -26.77
C ASN A 102 -2.29 3.35 -27.80
N GLY A 103 -1.55 2.34 -28.27
CA GLY A 103 -0.53 2.50 -29.30
C GLY A 103 -1.04 2.32 -30.73
N ALA A 104 -2.29 1.89 -30.94
CA ALA A 104 -2.77 1.46 -32.25
C ALA A 104 -2.78 2.60 -33.29
N MET A 105 -3.22 3.80 -32.90
CA MET A 105 -3.26 4.95 -33.82
C MET A 105 -1.88 5.49 -34.19
N LEU A 106 -0.86 5.28 -33.34
CA LEU A 106 0.53 5.60 -33.70
C LEU A 106 1.03 4.67 -34.82
N VAL A 107 0.63 3.38 -34.81
CA VAL A 107 0.96 2.46 -35.91
C VAL A 107 0.26 2.87 -37.21
N VAL A 108 -1.03 3.24 -37.14
CA VAL A 108 -1.74 3.77 -38.31
C VAL A 108 -1.04 5.01 -38.86
N ALA A 109 -0.62 5.93 -37.98
CA ALA A 109 0.07 7.14 -38.39
C ALA A 109 1.38 6.83 -39.14
N TRP A 110 2.16 5.89 -38.62
CA TRP A 110 3.38 5.41 -39.26
C TRP A 110 3.11 4.71 -40.61
N LEU A 111 2.11 3.83 -40.69
CA LEU A 111 1.78 3.14 -41.95
C LEU A 111 1.42 4.11 -43.08
N LEU A 112 0.68 5.17 -42.76
CA LEU A 112 0.33 6.21 -43.72
C LEU A 112 1.55 7.07 -44.12
N GLU A 113 2.46 7.35 -43.19
CA GLU A 113 3.72 8.04 -43.48
C GLU A 113 4.60 7.25 -44.47
N GLU A 114 4.67 5.93 -44.29
CA GLU A 114 5.40 5.00 -45.18
C GLU A 114 4.65 4.72 -46.51
N GLY A 115 3.51 5.36 -46.76
CA GLY A 115 2.69 5.14 -47.96
C GLY A 115 1.94 3.81 -48.00
N ARG A 116 1.94 3.02 -46.92
CA ARG A 116 1.27 1.70 -46.79
C ARG A 116 -0.23 1.87 -46.52
N THR A 117 -0.90 2.60 -47.40
CA THR A 117 -2.29 3.07 -47.24
C THR A 117 -3.29 1.91 -47.15
N SER A 118 -3.07 0.81 -47.87
CA SER A 118 -3.96 -0.37 -47.83
C SER A 118 -3.95 -1.03 -46.45
N GLU A 119 -2.76 -1.25 -45.87
CA GLU A 119 -2.61 -1.84 -44.53
C GLU A 119 -3.18 -0.91 -43.45
N ALA A 120 -2.96 0.40 -43.57
CA ALA A 120 -3.55 1.38 -42.67
C ALA A 120 -5.09 1.35 -42.72
N ARG A 121 -5.68 1.24 -43.93
CA ARG A 121 -7.14 1.16 -44.12
C ARG A 121 -7.72 -0.14 -43.54
N GLU A 122 -7.05 -1.27 -43.75
CA GLU A 122 -7.46 -2.55 -43.17
C GLU A 122 -7.41 -2.54 -41.65
N LEU A 123 -6.36 -1.96 -41.06
CA LEU A 123 -6.26 -1.79 -39.62
C LEU A 123 -7.37 -0.87 -39.10
N LEU A 124 -7.58 0.28 -39.73
CA LEU A 124 -8.68 1.19 -39.36
C LEU A 124 -10.06 0.54 -39.46
N ALA A 125 -10.31 -0.29 -40.49
CA ALA A 125 -11.57 -1.01 -40.62
C ALA A 125 -11.83 -1.98 -39.45
N GLN A 126 -10.77 -2.57 -38.88
CA GLN A 126 -10.89 -3.43 -37.70
C GLN A 126 -11.12 -2.64 -36.40
N LEU A 127 -10.55 -1.44 -36.28
CA LEU A 127 -10.63 -0.61 -35.07
C LEU A 127 -11.89 0.24 -35.03
N ALA A 128 -12.35 0.75 -36.17
CA ALA A 128 -13.46 1.69 -36.32
C ALA A 128 -14.73 1.33 -35.51
N PRO A 129 -15.19 0.05 -35.47
CA PRO A 129 -16.38 -0.32 -34.71
C PRO A 129 -16.30 -0.07 -33.19
N TYR A 130 -15.09 0.10 -32.65
CA TYR A 130 -14.84 0.24 -31.22
C TYR A 130 -14.29 1.62 -30.84
N MET A 131 -14.15 2.53 -31.80
CA MET A 131 -13.51 3.84 -31.55
C MET A 131 -14.34 4.80 -30.70
N ASP A 132 -15.63 4.53 -30.49
CA ASP A 132 -16.48 5.34 -29.60
C ASP A 132 -16.37 4.90 -28.13
N GLU A 133 -15.87 3.69 -27.88
CA GLU A 133 -15.77 3.08 -26.55
C GLU A 133 -14.32 2.91 -26.07
N VAL A 134 -13.41 2.58 -27.00
CA VAL A 134 -12.01 2.23 -26.72
C VAL A 134 -11.06 3.36 -27.07
N LYS A 135 -10.15 3.66 -26.14
CA LYS A 135 -9.02 4.57 -26.33
C LYS A 135 -7.92 3.87 -27.13
N PHE A 136 -7.74 4.28 -28.39
CA PHE A 136 -6.68 3.81 -29.29
C PHE A 136 -5.52 4.81 -29.45
N VAL A 137 -5.58 5.92 -28.71
CA VAL A 137 -4.58 6.99 -28.68
C VAL A 137 -3.73 6.92 -27.41
N PRO A 138 -2.45 7.33 -27.47
CA PRO A 138 -1.57 7.26 -26.32
C PRO A 138 -1.89 8.37 -25.31
N THR A 139 -1.37 8.25 -24.10
CA THR A 139 -1.35 9.38 -23.15
C THR A 139 -0.16 10.28 -23.49
N VAL A 140 -0.41 11.56 -23.74
CA VAL A 140 0.64 12.55 -24.05
C VAL A 140 1.35 12.95 -22.77
N VAL A 141 2.69 12.90 -22.77
CA VAL A 141 3.51 13.19 -21.59
C VAL A 141 4.69 14.09 -21.97
N ALA A 142 5.00 15.06 -21.12
CA ALA A 142 6.07 16.03 -21.40
C ALA A 142 7.47 15.43 -21.24
N SER A 143 7.63 14.42 -20.40
CA SER A 143 8.92 13.77 -20.14
C SER A 143 8.70 12.29 -19.86
N PRO A 144 8.64 11.45 -20.90
CA PRO A 144 8.44 10.03 -20.70
C PRO A 144 9.67 9.38 -20.06
N PRO A 145 9.50 8.26 -19.34
CA PRO A 145 10.64 7.54 -18.77
C PRO A 145 11.61 7.07 -19.88
N PRO A 146 12.92 7.05 -19.60
CA PRO A 146 13.91 6.53 -20.53
C PRO A 146 13.68 5.03 -20.75
N LEU A 147 13.62 4.62 -22.01
CA LEU A 147 13.48 3.22 -22.42
C LEU A 147 14.87 2.65 -22.73
N ALA A 148 15.70 2.47 -21.71
CA ALA A 148 16.99 1.81 -21.91
C ALA A 148 16.78 0.29 -22.08
N PRO A 149 17.42 -0.37 -23.08
CA PRO A 149 17.16 -1.77 -23.44
C PRO A 149 17.33 -2.78 -22.30
N THR A 150 18.24 -2.48 -21.36
CA THR A 150 18.68 -3.38 -20.29
C THR A 150 18.11 -3.01 -18.92
N THR A 151 17.26 -1.99 -18.85
CA THR A 151 16.68 -1.51 -17.58
C THR A 151 15.18 -1.74 -17.56
N ALA A 152 14.63 -1.83 -16.36
CA ALA A 152 13.20 -1.94 -16.12
C ALA A 152 12.84 -1.40 -14.74
N SER A 153 11.55 -1.26 -14.49
CA SER A 153 10.97 -0.92 -13.19
C SER A 153 9.73 -1.78 -12.93
N LEU A 154 9.42 -2.01 -11.64
CA LEU A 154 8.20 -2.71 -11.22
C LEU A 154 6.95 -1.81 -11.26
N GLY A 155 7.12 -0.51 -11.50
CA GLY A 155 6.05 0.46 -11.57
C GLY A 155 6.58 1.88 -11.70
N THR A 156 5.66 2.84 -11.65
CA THR A 156 5.92 4.28 -11.79
C THR A 156 5.76 5.00 -10.45
N VAL A 157 6.07 6.30 -10.44
CA VAL A 157 5.78 7.20 -9.33
C VAL A 157 4.28 7.18 -8.96
N GLU A 158 3.38 7.07 -9.94
CA GLU A 158 1.93 6.95 -9.71
C GLU A 158 1.60 5.74 -8.82
N ARG A 159 2.18 4.58 -9.14
CA ARG A 159 1.99 3.35 -8.35
C ARG A 159 2.57 3.53 -6.94
N ALA A 160 3.71 4.19 -6.81
CA ALA A 160 4.30 4.50 -5.51
C ALA A 160 3.37 5.40 -4.68
N ARG A 161 2.83 6.47 -5.29
CA ARG A 161 1.85 7.39 -4.67
C ARG A 161 0.59 6.65 -4.22
N LYS A 162 -0.02 5.83 -5.09
CA LYS A 162 -1.19 5.01 -4.72
C LYS A 162 -0.91 4.09 -3.53
N GLN A 163 0.25 3.42 -3.51
CA GLN A 163 0.62 2.56 -2.38
C GLN A 163 0.90 3.35 -1.08
N LEU A 164 1.49 4.54 -1.18
CA LEU A 164 1.70 5.44 -0.05
C LEU A 164 0.38 5.98 0.48
N ALA A 165 -0.55 6.39 -0.39
CA ALA A 165 -1.90 6.81 -0.01
C ALA A 165 -2.66 5.69 0.71
N HIS A 166 -2.56 4.44 0.25
CA HIS A 166 -3.11 3.29 0.97
C HIS A 166 -2.41 3.02 2.31
N ALA A 167 -1.11 3.28 2.43
CA ALA A 167 -0.40 3.19 3.70
C ALA A 167 -0.83 4.30 4.66
N GLU A 168 -1.05 5.50 4.14
CA GLU A 168 -1.57 6.65 4.87
C GLU A 168 -2.98 6.38 5.41
N ALA A 169 -3.93 6.07 4.53
CA ALA A 169 -5.32 5.83 4.91
C ALA A 169 -5.44 4.74 5.98
N ARG A 170 -4.68 3.64 5.85
CA ARG A 170 -4.65 2.58 6.87
C ARG A 170 -4.04 3.05 8.18
N GLY A 171 -2.98 3.86 8.13
CA GLY A 171 -2.35 4.43 9.32
C GLY A 171 -3.28 5.40 10.05
N ALA A 172 -3.96 6.28 9.30
CA ALA A 172 -4.89 7.27 9.83
C ALA A 172 -6.14 6.60 10.42
N ALA A 173 -6.74 5.64 9.72
CA ALA A 173 -7.89 4.88 10.22
C ALA A 173 -7.56 4.12 11.52
N LYS A 174 -6.36 3.51 11.58
CA LYS A 174 -5.91 2.83 12.81
C LYS A 174 -5.71 3.82 13.97
N GLN A 175 -5.14 5.00 13.71
CA GLN A 175 -4.99 6.03 14.73
C GLN A 175 -6.35 6.53 15.20
N ALA A 176 -7.25 6.91 14.30
CA ALA A 176 -8.59 7.39 14.61
C ALA A 176 -9.38 6.37 15.47
N LEU A 177 -9.23 5.08 15.19
CA LEU A 177 -9.85 4.01 15.98
C LEU A 177 -9.23 3.88 17.40
N GLN A 178 -7.94 4.13 17.56
CA GLN A 178 -7.22 3.95 18.82
C GLN A 178 -7.19 5.20 19.70
N GLN A 179 -7.29 6.39 19.10
CA GLN A 179 -7.12 7.67 19.77
C GLN A 179 -8.07 7.86 20.96
N PRO A 180 -9.41 7.67 20.84
CA PRO A 180 -10.33 7.89 21.96
C PRO A 180 -10.02 6.98 23.15
N ARG A 181 -9.69 5.71 22.87
CA ARG A 181 -9.30 4.76 23.90
C ARG A 181 -7.97 5.14 24.55
N ASN A 182 -7.01 5.63 23.77
CA ASN A 182 -5.71 6.03 24.30
C ASN A 182 -5.83 7.29 25.18
N ASP A 183 -6.64 8.26 24.77
CA ASP A 183 -6.89 9.49 25.53
C ASP A 183 -7.51 9.18 26.89
N VAL A 184 -8.58 8.37 26.91
CA VAL A 184 -9.21 7.94 28.16
C VAL A 184 -8.25 7.14 29.05
N ASN A 185 -7.40 6.28 28.47
CA ASN A 185 -6.44 5.53 29.28
C ASN A 185 -5.34 6.45 29.85
N ALA A 186 -4.89 7.47 29.11
CA ALA A 186 -3.90 8.43 29.58
C ALA A 186 -4.48 9.27 30.74
N GLU A 187 -5.70 9.75 30.60
CA GLU A 187 -6.41 10.49 31.66
C GLU A 187 -6.65 9.62 32.90
N LEU A 188 -7.09 8.37 32.72
CA LEU A 188 -7.23 7.42 33.85
C LEU A 188 -5.90 7.14 34.54
N MET A 189 -4.76 7.13 33.83
CA MET A 189 -3.45 6.97 34.45
C MET A 189 -3.05 8.21 35.26
N ASP A 190 -3.41 9.41 34.80
CA ASP A 190 -3.15 10.66 35.52
C ASP A 190 -4.02 10.75 36.78
N LEU A 191 -5.32 10.48 36.68
CA LEU A 191 -6.23 10.44 37.83
C LEU A 191 -5.83 9.39 38.87
N GLN A 192 -5.27 8.25 38.46
CA GLN A 192 -4.67 7.29 39.40
C GLN A 192 -3.51 7.88 40.20
N ALA A 193 -2.66 8.70 39.58
CA ALA A 193 -1.55 9.34 40.26
C ALA A 193 -2.04 10.45 41.22
N GLN A 194 -3.02 11.25 40.80
CA GLN A 194 -3.69 12.23 41.67
C GLN A 194 -4.38 11.56 42.87
N ALA A 195 -5.08 10.46 42.65
CA ALA A 195 -5.71 9.67 43.71
C ALA A 195 -4.67 9.17 44.73
N VAL A 196 -3.54 8.65 44.27
CA VAL A 196 -2.44 8.22 45.15
C VAL A 196 -1.85 9.42 45.90
N ALA A 197 -1.71 10.59 45.27
CA ALA A 197 -1.22 11.80 45.94
C ALA A 197 -2.13 12.27 47.08
N LEU A 198 -3.46 12.15 46.93
CA LEU A 198 -4.39 12.39 48.03
C LEU A 198 -4.28 11.33 49.12
N LEU A 199 -4.18 10.05 48.75
CA LEU A 199 -4.03 8.97 49.73
C LEU A 199 -2.71 9.03 50.51
N VAL A 200 -1.66 9.62 49.93
CA VAL A 200 -0.40 9.90 50.66
C VAL A 200 -0.64 10.79 51.88
N GLN A 201 -1.60 11.72 51.83
CA GLN A 201 -1.95 12.57 52.97
C GLN A 201 -2.64 11.80 54.12
N THR A 202 -3.09 10.58 53.86
CA THR A 202 -3.74 9.70 54.86
C THR A 202 -2.77 8.71 55.52
N LEU A 203 -1.49 8.74 55.14
CA LEU A 203 -0.48 7.81 55.66
C LEU A 203 -0.18 8.08 57.13
N GLY A 204 0.01 7.03 57.91
CA GLY A 204 0.56 7.15 59.28
C GLY A 204 2.08 7.32 59.30
N PRO A 205 2.72 7.12 60.48
CA PRO A 205 4.16 7.28 60.60
C PRO A 205 4.89 6.22 59.76
N GLY A 206 5.93 6.64 59.04
CA GLY A 206 6.78 5.78 58.21
C GLY A 206 7.16 6.41 56.88
N GLU A 207 7.86 5.64 56.05
CA GLU A 207 8.27 6.06 54.71
C GLU A 207 7.11 5.96 53.70
N LEU A 208 7.21 6.68 52.57
CA LEU A 208 6.26 6.53 51.46
C LEU A 208 6.25 5.08 50.93
N PRO A 209 5.07 4.50 50.66
CA PRO A 209 4.98 3.18 50.05
C PRO A 209 5.81 3.07 48.78
N ARG A 210 6.74 2.10 48.76
CA ARG A 210 7.62 1.81 47.62
C ARG A 210 7.79 0.30 47.45
N GLN A 211 8.02 -0.13 46.20
CA GLN A 211 8.41 -1.51 45.93
C GLN A 211 9.84 -1.76 46.46
N GLY A 212 10.07 -2.93 47.04
CA GLY A 212 11.38 -3.35 47.53
C GLY A 212 12.42 -3.41 46.41
N ALA A 213 13.68 -3.13 46.74
CA ALA A 213 14.79 -3.11 45.78
C ALA A 213 15.20 -4.51 45.32
N THR A 214 15.04 -5.54 46.18
CA THR A 214 15.52 -6.90 45.97
C THR A 214 14.44 -7.87 45.48
N VAL A 215 13.20 -7.73 45.96
CA VAL A 215 12.09 -8.62 45.60
C VAL A 215 10.91 -7.82 45.04
N ARG A 216 10.52 -8.16 43.82
CA ARG A 216 9.40 -7.51 43.12
C ARG A 216 8.09 -7.75 43.86
N ASN A 217 7.30 -6.69 44.04
CA ASN A 217 6.00 -6.69 44.74
C ASN A 217 6.04 -6.92 46.27
N VAL A 218 7.23 -6.94 46.88
CA VAL A 218 7.36 -6.83 48.34
C VAL A 218 7.41 -5.36 48.72
N ILE A 219 6.74 -4.97 49.80
CA ILE A 219 6.76 -3.61 50.35
C ILE A 219 7.55 -3.66 51.66
N PRO A 220 8.58 -2.84 51.85
CA PRO A 220 9.32 -2.79 53.12
C PRO A 220 8.39 -2.51 54.31
N GLU A 221 8.69 -3.11 55.46
CA GLU A 221 7.92 -2.89 56.70
C GLU A 221 7.98 -1.43 57.17
N SER A 222 9.06 -0.71 56.84
CA SER A 222 9.24 0.73 57.10
C SER A 222 8.23 1.64 56.40
N CYS A 223 7.51 1.14 55.38
CA CYS A 223 6.56 1.94 54.62
C CYS A 223 5.24 2.13 55.39
N ALA A 224 4.72 3.35 55.44
CA ALA A 224 3.48 3.66 56.13
C ALA A 224 2.26 2.93 55.54
N PHE A 225 1.22 2.79 56.37
CA PHE A 225 -0.10 2.30 55.96
C PHE A 225 -1.05 3.49 55.69
N PRO A 226 -1.91 3.41 54.65
CA PRO A 226 -2.92 4.43 54.36
C PRO A 226 -4.10 4.40 55.34
N PHE A 227 -4.90 5.47 55.33
CA PHE A 227 -6.13 5.64 56.14
C PHE A 227 -5.91 5.82 57.65
N LEU A 228 -4.71 6.23 58.07
CA LEU A 228 -4.41 6.52 59.48
C LEU A 228 -4.61 8.00 59.84
N LEU A 229 -4.59 8.90 58.84
CA LEU A 229 -4.89 10.32 59.00
C LEU A 229 -6.11 10.73 58.18
N SER A 230 -6.85 11.72 58.67
CA SER A 230 -7.99 12.34 57.98
C SER A 230 -7.54 13.39 56.96
N LEU A 231 -8.23 13.44 55.82
CA LEU A 231 -8.01 14.50 54.82
C LEU A 231 -8.53 15.86 55.31
N THR A 232 -7.85 16.93 54.88
CA THR A 232 -8.34 18.30 55.05
C THR A 232 -9.66 18.54 54.30
N SER A 233 -10.39 19.60 54.64
CA SER A 233 -11.63 19.98 53.93
C SER A 233 -11.41 20.19 52.42
N ASN A 234 -10.30 20.81 52.02
CA ASN A 234 -9.95 21.02 50.62
C ASN A 234 -9.62 19.70 49.92
N SER A 235 -8.74 18.89 50.52
CA SER A 235 -8.37 17.57 49.96
C SER A 235 -9.58 16.63 49.83
N ARG A 236 -10.59 16.75 50.71
CA ARG A 236 -11.85 16.02 50.58
C ARG A 236 -12.66 16.44 49.35
N ARG A 237 -12.73 17.74 49.05
CA ARG A 237 -13.39 18.24 47.83
C ARG A 237 -12.67 17.74 46.58
N ASP A 238 -11.33 17.75 46.59
CA ASP A 238 -10.53 17.23 45.49
C ASP A 238 -10.73 15.73 45.30
N ALA A 239 -10.80 14.97 46.40
CA ALA A 239 -11.12 13.54 46.38
C ALA A 239 -12.49 13.28 45.76
N THR A 240 -13.52 14.05 46.12
CA THR A 240 -14.86 13.94 45.52
C THR A 240 -14.81 14.25 44.02
N SER A 241 -14.12 15.31 43.61
CA SER A 241 -13.97 15.69 42.20
C SER A 241 -13.29 14.59 41.36
N ILE A 242 -12.18 14.03 41.86
CA ILE A 242 -11.46 12.93 41.20
C ILE A 242 -12.33 11.66 41.14
N THR A 243 -13.05 11.32 42.21
CA THR A 243 -13.99 10.20 42.25
C THR A 243 -15.06 10.34 41.15
N THR A 244 -15.68 11.51 41.02
CA THR A 244 -16.67 11.76 39.96
C THR A 244 -16.08 11.60 38.56
N LYS A 245 -14.88 12.15 38.30
CA LYS A 245 -14.21 12.01 37.00
C LYS A 245 -13.84 10.56 36.68
N LEU A 246 -13.32 9.82 37.67
CA LEU A 246 -12.98 8.40 37.52
C LEU A 246 -14.23 7.57 37.16
N GLU A 247 -15.36 7.82 37.80
CA GLU A 247 -16.62 7.14 37.50
C GLU A 247 -17.11 7.42 36.08
N GLN A 248 -17.11 8.69 35.67
CA GLN A 248 -17.50 9.10 34.32
C GLN A 248 -16.62 8.41 33.26
N LEU A 249 -15.30 8.40 33.43
CA LEU A 249 -14.38 7.77 32.49
C LEU A 249 -14.45 6.24 32.49
N LEU A 250 -14.75 5.60 33.63
CA LEU A 250 -14.92 4.15 33.70
C LEU A 250 -16.20 3.69 33.00
N GLN A 251 -17.25 4.52 33.03
CA GLN A 251 -18.51 4.29 32.29
C GLN A 251 -18.35 4.53 30.78
N ASN A 252 -17.38 5.34 30.35
CA ASN A 252 -17.11 5.57 28.93
C ASN A 252 -16.77 4.26 28.20
N ALA A 253 -17.51 3.95 27.12
CA ALA A 253 -17.39 2.74 26.30
C ALA A 253 -16.01 2.53 25.63
N THR A 254 -15.17 3.56 25.58
CA THR A 254 -13.80 3.49 25.03
C THR A 254 -12.72 3.09 26.06
N ALA A 255 -13.01 3.20 27.36
CA ALA A 255 -12.07 2.81 28.42
C ALA A 255 -11.61 1.34 28.30
N SER A 256 -10.31 1.09 28.53
CA SER A 256 -9.80 -0.28 28.43
C SER A 256 -10.38 -1.20 29.52
N ASN A 257 -10.65 -2.45 29.16
CA ASN A 257 -10.99 -3.52 30.11
C ASN A 257 -10.01 -3.63 31.30
N ARG A 258 -8.74 -3.23 31.11
CA ARG A 258 -7.75 -3.16 32.19
C ARG A 258 -8.23 -2.29 33.36
N HIS A 259 -8.90 -1.17 33.07
CA HIS A 259 -9.38 -0.23 34.07
C HIS A 259 -10.80 -0.58 34.56
N ARG A 260 -11.67 -1.12 33.69
CA ARG A 260 -13.06 -1.46 34.06
C ARG A 260 -13.23 -2.69 34.95
N ARG A 261 -12.29 -3.64 34.94
CA ARG A 261 -12.37 -4.83 35.80
C ARG A 261 -12.60 -4.42 37.25
N GLN A 262 -13.50 -5.11 37.94
CA GLN A 262 -13.80 -4.84 39.36
C GLN A 262 -12.55 -4.99 40.25
N THR A 263 -11.63 -5.86 39.84
CA THR A 263 -10.32 -6.07 40.49
C THR A 263 -9.22 -5.12 40.01
N SER A 264 -9.53 -4.09 39.21
CA SER A 264 -8.54 -3.14 38.72
C SER A 264 -7.98 -2.25 39.83
N ALA A 265 -6.78 -1.72 39.62
CA ALA A 265 -6.22 -0.70 40.51
C ALA A 265 -7.06 0.59 40.51
N THR A 266 -7.66 0.95 39.36
CA THR A 266 -8.53 2.13 39.27
C THR A 266 -9.76 2.00 40.18
N ASN A 267 -10.45 0.86 40.12
CA ASN A 267 -11.65 0.64 40.95
C ASN A 267 -11.31 0.55 42.44
N ALA A 268 -10.16 -0.05 42.78
CA ALA A 268 -9.70 -0.05 44.17
C ALA A 268 -9.43 1.37 44.69
N LEU A 269 -8.74 2.21 43.91
CA LEU A 269 -8.50 3.62 44.26
C LEU A 269 -9.79 4.43 44.33
N LEU A 270 -10.74 4.19 43.43
CA LEU A 270 -12.06 4.81 43.46
C LEU A 270 -12.81 4.49 44.77
N CYS A 271 -12.85 3.21 45.17
CA CYS A 271 -13.47 2.81 46.44
C CYS A 271 -12.75 3.46 47.64
N ALA A 272 -11.42 3.48 47.63
CA ALA A 272 -10.63 4.12 48.69
C ALA A 272 -10.93 5.62 48.82
N LEU A 273 -10.96 6.37 47.71
CA LEU A 273 -11.25 7.79 47.73
C LEU A 273 -12.68 8.10 48.20
N ARG A 274 -13.67 7.27 47.81
CA ARG A 274 -15.05 7.39 48.30
C ARG A 274 -15.10 7.30 49.82
N GLU A 275 -14.43 6.32 50.42
CA GLU A 275 -14.42 6.18 51.88
C GLU A 275 -13.72 7.35 52.58
N VAL A 276 -12.56 7.77 52.08
CA VAL A 276 -11.83 8.89 52.70
C VAL A 276 -12.56 10.22 52.53
N SER A 277 -13.33 10.40 51.46
CA SER A 277 -14.12 11.61 51.23
C SER A 277 -15.27 11.78 52.23
N LYS A 278 -15.76 10.70 52.86
CA LYS A 278 -16.89 10.73 53.82
C LYS A 278 -16.52 11.27 55.21
N GLY A 279 -15.24 11.36 55.57
CA GLY A 279 -14.79 11.86 56.88
C GLY A 279 -14.75 10.82 58.01
N GLU A 280 -14.51 11.27 59.25
CA GLU A 280 -13.93 10.57 60.42
C GLU A 280 -14.60 9.27 60.90
N ASN A 281 -15.72 8.82 60.35
CA ASN A 281 -16.37 7.56 60.76
C ASN A 281 -15.91 6.31 59.97
N ALA A 282 -14.88 6.40 59.14
CA ALA A 282 -14.47 5.29 58.27
C ALA A 282 -13.43 4.32 58.87
N VAL A 283 -12.85 4.59 60.05
CA VAL A 283 -11.64 3.89 60.52
C VAL A 283 -11.90 2.60 61.32
N SER A 284 -13.15 2.25 61.63
CA SER A 284 -13.46 1.11 62.52
C SER A 284 -14.29 -0.03 61.88
N SER A 285 -13.92 -0.47 60.68
CA SER A 285 -14.51 -1.68 60.07
C SER A 285 -13.44 -2.67 59.64
N ASP A 286 -13.58 -3.95 60.03
CA ASP A 286 -12.72 -5.06 59.59
C ASP A 286 -12.63 -5.19 58.05
N SER A 287 -13.61 -4.64 57.33
CA SER A 287 -13.60 -4.58 55.86
C SER A 287 -12.52 -3.65 55.30
N LEU A 288 -12.06 -2.65 56.05
CA LEU A 288 -10.96 -1.77 55.60
C LEU A 288 -9.60 -2.46 55.64
N LYS A 289 -9.33 -3.39 56.56
CA LYS A 289 -8.00 -4.01 56.70
C LYS A 289 -7.50 -4.68 55.40
N ILE A 290 -8.38 -5.42 54.72
CA ILE A 290 -8.07 -6.08 53.44
C ILE A 290 -7.86 -5.04 52.33
N VAL A 291 -8.64 -3.96 52.33
CA VAL A 291 -8.54 -2.86 51.37
C VAL A 291 -7.24 -2.08 51.60
N THR A 292 -6.84 -1.82 52.85
CA THR A 292 -5.61 -1.11 53.23
C THR A 292 -4.37 -1.77 52.66
N VAL A 293 -4.24 -3.09 52.80
CA VAL A 293 -3.08 -3.83 52.23
C VAL A 293 -3.03 -3.69 50.71
N ARG A 294 -4.18 -3.86 50.04
CA ARG A 294 -4.25 -3.77 48.58
C ARG A 294 -3.98 -2.35 48.07
N ILE A 295 -4.46 -1.32 48.77
CA ILE A 295 -4.20 0.08 48.43
C ILE A 295 -2.73 0.43 48.65
N ARG A 296 -2.12 -0.04 49.75
CA ARG A 296 -0.67 0.10 49.99
C ARG A 296 0.16 -0.48 48.84
N VAL A 297 -0.23 -1.65 48.31
CA VAL A 297 0.40 -2.26 47.12
C VAL A 297 0.24 -1.40 45.87
N ILE A 298 -0.96 -0.88 45.62
CA ILE A 298 -1.22 -0.02 44.46
C ILE A 298 -0.42 1.28 44.56
N MET A 299 -0.43 1.95 45.72
CA MET A 299 0.35 3.16 45.99
C MET A 299 1.83 2.90 45.76
N ALA A 300 2.39 1.83 46.34
CA ALA A 300 3.80 1.45 46.13
C ALA A 300 4.12 1.23 44.64
N SER A 301 3.23 0.59 43.89
CA SER A 301 3.42 0.38 42.45
C SER A 301 3.41 1.69 41.65
N VAL A 302 2.46 2.59 41.94
CA VAL A 302 2.33 3.88 41.27
C VAL A 302 3.51 4.78 41.60
N LEU A 303 3.85 4.96 42.88
CA LEU A 303 4.95 5.82 43.33
C LEU A 303 6.31 5.33 42.82
N SER A 304 6.58 4.02 42.87
CA SER A 304 7.86 3.50 42.39
C SER A 304 8.00 3.58 40.86
N ARG A 305 6.93 3.35 40.09
CA ARG A 305 6.99 3.32 38.61
C ARG A 305 6.81 4.69 37.97
N ARG A 306 5.89 5.49 38.49
CA ARG A 306 5.51 6.80 37.92
C ARG A 306 6.16 7.97 38.67
N GLY A 307 6.46 7.82 39.96
CA GLY A 307 6.83 8.95 40.83
C GLY A 307 5.60 9.56 41.52
N ALA A 308 5.84 10.47 42.46
CA ALA A 308 4.78 11.27 43.09
C ALA A 308 4.20 12.27 42.09
N TRP A 309 2.88 12.50 42.14
CA TRP A 309 2.25 13.49 41.27
C TRP A 309 2.88 14.87 41.48
N GLY A 310 3.22 15.57 40.39
CA GLY A 310 3.96 16.84 40.42
C GLY A 310 5.49 16.71 40.57
N SER A 311 6.05 15.50 40.67
CA SER A 311 7.51 15.30 40.64
C SER A 311 8.07 15.26 39.22
N GLU A 312 9.36 15.56 39.05
CA GLU A 312 10.06 15.46 37.76
C GLU A 312 9.95 14.05 37.15
N LYS A 313 10.04 13.01 38.00
CA LYS A 313 9.86 11.61 37.58
C LYS A 313 8.47 11.36 36.99
N TYR A 314 7.44 12.00 37.54
CA TYR A 314 6.08 11.91 37.06
C TYR A 314 5.87 12.64 35.74
N GLU A 315 6.42 13.84 35.60
CA GLU A 315 6.40 14.54 34.32
C GLU A 315 7.07 13.71 33.22
N GLN A 316 8.24 13.12 33.50
CA GLN A 316 8.91 12.25 32.55
C GLN A 316 8.07 11.00 32.22
N HIS A 317 7.38 10.43 33.21
CA HIS A 317 6.43 9.35 32.97
C HIS A 317 5.31 9.77 32.02
N MET A 318 4.68 10.92 32.23
CA MET A 318 3.60 11.42 31.39
C MET A 318 4.07 11.80 29.98
N ARG A 319 5.30 12.32 29.82
CA ARG A 319 5.93 12.49 28.50
C ARG A 319 6.06 11.16 27.77
N ASN A 320 6.52 10.11 28.46
CA ASN A 320 6.63 8.77 27.89
C ASN A 320 5.26 8.16 27.53
N VAL A 321 4.23 8.41 28.35
CA VAL A 321 2.84 8.02 28.05
C VAL A 321 2.35 8.73 26.79
N ALA A 322 2.55 10.04 26.67
CA ALA A 322 2.17 10.81 25.48
C ALA A 322 2.85 10.27 24.22
N ILE A 323 4.15 9.95 24.28
CA ILE A 323 4.88 9.30 23.18
C ILE A 323 4.28 7.93 22.86
N SER A 324 3.98 7.11 23.86
CA SER A 324 3.41 5.77 23.65
C SER A 324 2.01 5.82 23.04
N VAL A 325 1.21 6.83 23.38
CA VAL A 325 -0.15 7.04 22.88
C VAL A 325 -0.15 7.38 21.39
N GLN A 326 0.86 8.11 20.91
CA GLN A 326 1.04 8.41 19.48
C GLN A 326 1.23 7.14 18.63
N GLY A 327 1.73 6.06 19.24
CA GLY A 327 1.70 4.72 18.66
C GLY A 327 2.34 4.62 17.25
N ASP A 328 1.64 3.95 16.34
CA ASP A 328 2.15 3.64 15.00
C ASP A 328 1.82 4.74 13.98
N GLN A 329 2.74 5.70 13.82
CA GLN A 329 2.59 6.87 12.94
C GLN A 329 2.89 6.58 11.45
N ARG A 330 2.37 5.47 10.89
CA ARG A 330 2.61 5.13 9.47
C ARG A 330 2.13 6.21 8.52
N HIS A 331 1.02 6.85 8.85
CA HIS A 331 0.41 7.87 8.01
C HIS A 331 1.30 9.10 7.85
N ILE A 332 1.97 9.52 8.93
CA ILE A 332 2.93 10.63 8.90
C ILE A 332 4.09 10.29 7.98
N ALA A 333 4.70 9.12 8.17
CA ALA A 333 5.80 8.66 7.32
C ALA A 333 5.39 8.53 5.85
N ALA A 334 4.17 8.08 5.55
CA ALA A 334 3.64 8.03 4.19
C ALA A 334 3.50 9.44 3.59
N ARG A 335 2.95 10.41 4.33
CA ARG A 335 2.82 11.80 3.89
C ARG A 335 4.15 12.48 3.61
N VAL A 336 5.15 12.30 4.48
CA VAL A 336 6.50 12.85 4.26
C VAL A 336 7.09 12.32 2.96
N VAL A 337 7.01 11.00 2.73
CA VAL A 337 7.54 10.39 1.51
C VAL A 337 6.74 10.83 0.28
N MET A 338 5.41 10.98 0.37
CA MET A 338 4.60 11.53 -0.72
C MET A 338 4.99 12.96 -1.06
N ALA A 339 5.23 13.82 -0.05
CA ALA A 339 5.69 15.19 -0.26
C ALA A 339 7.04 15.24 -0.98
N ARG A 340 7.98 14.35 -0.63
CA ARG A 340 9.28 14.24 -1.31
C ARG A 340 9.17 13.82 -2.78
N LEU A 341 8.11 13.09 -3.14
CA LEU A 341 7.80 12.72 -4.53
C LEU A 341 6.95 13.76 -5.28
N GLY A 342 6.52 14.86 -4.63
CA GLY A 342 5.50 15.76 -5.16
C GLY A 342 5.83 16.45 -6.49
N ALA A 343 7.11 16.78 -6.73
CA ALA A 343 7.54 17.47 -7.95
C ALA A 343 7.62 16.56 -9.20
N ARG A 344 7.41 15.25 -9.04
CA ARG A 344 7.56 14.25 -10.12
C ARG A 344 6.26 14.06 -10.90
N GLN A 345 6.35 13.78 -12.19
CA GLN A 345 5.20 13.35 -12.96
C GLN A 345 4.81 11.91 -12.59
N ASP A 346 3.54 11.56 -12.77
CA ASP A 346 3.00 10.25 -12.36
C ASP A 346 3.68 9.08 -13.08
N PHE A 347 4.08 9.30 -14.32
CA PHE A 347 4.64 8.26 -15.19
C PHE A 347 6.16 8.11 -15.09
N GLU A 348 6.83 9.01 -14.38
CA GLU A 348 8.27 8.94 -14.16
C GLU A 348 8.63 7.66 -13.38
N THR A 349 9.84 7.20 -13.64
CA THR A 349 10.54 6.22 -12.80
C THR A 349 11.65 6.95 -12.04
N LEU A 350 12.19 6.30 -11.02
CA LEU A 350 13.20 6.87 -10.13
C LEU A 350 14.54 6.20 -10.36
N THR A 351 15.61 6.99 -10.40
CA THR A 351 16.97 6.49 -10.28
C THR A 351 17.25 5.99 -8.85
N ALA A 352 18.30 5.19 -8.67
CA ALA A 352 18.71 4.72 -7.34
C ALA A 352 18.93 5.89 -6.35
N VAL A 353 19.55 6.98 -6.80
CA VAL A 353 19.81 8.17 -5.99
C VAL A 353 18.51 8.87 -5.58
N GLU A 354 17.53 8.96 -6.48
CA GLU A 354 16.23 9.57 -6.17
C GLU A 354 15.41 8.71 -5.20
N VAL A 355 15.50 7.38 -5.31
CA VAL A 355 14.92 6.45 -4.33
C VAL A 355 15.55 6.64 -2.96
N GLU A 356 16.87 6.78 -2.88
CA GLU A 356 17.59 7.04 -1.64
C GLU A 356 17.14 8.36 -1.02
N ARG A 357 17.13 9.45 -1.79
CA ARG A 357 16.64 10.77 -1.34
C ARG A 357 15.21 10.73 -0.83
N ALA A 358 14.31 10.05 -1.53
CA ALA A 358 12.93 9.90 -1.09
C ALA A 358 12.83 9.11 0.23
N LEU A 359 13.74 8.18 0.49
CA LEU A 359 13.78 7.30 1.68
C LEU A 359 14.78 7.74 2.76
N GLU A 360 15.37 8.93 2.64
CA GLU A 360 16.27 9.49 3.66
C GLU A 360 15.61 9.54 5.04
N ALA A 361 16.43 9.54 6.10
CA ALA A 361 15.94 9.71 7.45
C ALA A 361 15.06 10.97 7.55
N MET A 362 13.95 10.87 8.27
CA MET A 362 13.02 11.99 8.43
C MET A 362 13.48 12.85 9.62
N SER A 363 13.40 14.17 9.45
CA SER A 363 13.57 15.11 10.56
C SER A 363 12.23 15.34 11.28
N ILE A 364 12.29 15.92 12.49
CA ILE A 364 11.06 16.31 13.22
C ILE A 364 10.31 17.38 12.42
N ASP A 365 11.05 18.29 11.78
CA ASP A 365 10.48 19.35 10.96
C ASP A 365 9.73 18.80 9.75
N ASP A 366 10.30 17.82 9.04
CA ASP A 366 9.62 17.11 7.94
C ASP A 366 8.29 16.50 8.40
N ALA A 367 8.30 15.83 9.56
CA ALA A 367 7.12 15.20 10.12
C ALA A 367 6.08 16.24 10.59
N GLN A 368 6.52 17.38 11.14
CA GLN A 368 5.63 18.43 11.61
C GLN A 368 4.94 19.16 10.45
N ARG A 369 5.63 19.38 9.32
CA ARG A 369 5.07 20.04 8.12
C ARG A 369 3.87 19.29 7.50
N VAL A 370 3.77 17.98 7.69
CA VAL A 370 2.71 17.14 7.09
C VAL A 370 1.55 16.81 8.04
N VAL A 371 1.58 17.38 9.23
CA VAL A 371 0.58 17.19 10.28
C VAL A 371 -0.15 18.51 10.49
N HIS A 372 -1.43 18.46 10.87
CA HIS A 372 -2.22 19.66 11.17
C HIS A 372 -1.59 20.44 12.34
N SER A 373 -1.71 21.77 12.32
CA SER A 373 -1.02 22.72 13.22
C SER A 373 -1.06 22.37 14.70
N ASP A 374 -2.16 21.75 15.16
CA ASP A 374 -2.40 21.54 16.59
C ASP A 374 -1.77 20.22 17.11
N SER A 375 -1.36 19.33 16.20
CA SER A 375 -0.78 18.03 16.55
C SER A 375 0.75 18.10 16.57
N ARG A 376 1.34 18.01 17.78
CA ARG A 376 2.79 18.02 17.97
C ARG A 376 3.40 16.63 17.81
N ILE A 377 4.44 16.52 16.97
CA ILE A 377 5.24 15.31 16.89
C ILE A 377 6.14 15.19 18.13
N LEU A 378 5.93 14.18 18.96
CA LEU A 378 6.74 13.94 20.17
C LEU A 378 7.83 12.89 19.94
N SER A 379 7.70 12.07 18.88
CA SER A 379 8.69 11.08 18.51
C SER A 379 8.81 10.99 16.99
N LEU A 380 10.02 10.75 16.49
CA LEU A 380 10.27 10.62 15.06
C LEU A 380 9.57 9.37 14.49
N PRO A 381 8.66 9.53 13.51
CA PRO A 381 8.09 8.39 12.80
C PRO A 381 9.20 7.58 12.12
N ARG A 382 9.04 6.26 12.02
CA ARG A 382 9.99 5.39 11.32
C ARG A 382 9.45 4.93 9.97
N LEU A 383 10.30 4.95 8.95
CA LEU A 383 9.98 4.37 7.65
C LEU A 383 9.83 2.84 7.77
N LYS A 384 8.66 2.33 7.37
CA LYS A 384 8.34 0.91 7.40
C LYS A 384 8.59 0.24 6.05
N SER A 385 8.55 -1.09 6.04
CA SER A 385 8.70 -1.91 4.83
C SER A 385 7.70 -1.53 3.73
N CYS A 386 6.48 -1.11 4.09
CA CYS A 386 5.48 -0.65 3.11
C CYS A 386 5.88 0.64 2.40
N HIS A 387 6.45 1.63 3.11
CA HIS A 387 6.91 2.89 2.49
C HIS A 387 8.10 2.61 1.58
N ARG A 388 9.07 1.82 2.06
CA ARG A 388 10.24 1.41 1.26
C ARG A 388 9.83 0.64 0.01
N LYS A 389 8.89 -0.31 0.13
CA LYS A 389 8.40 -1.10 -1.01
C LYS A 389 7.68 -0.22 -2.05
N ALA A 390 6.90 0.76 -1.59
CA ALA A 390 6.20 1.68 -2.48
C ALA A 390 7.17 2.49 -3.34
N VAL A 391 8.16 3.14 -2.73
CA VAL A 391 9.15 3.95 -3.46
C VAL A 391 10.08 3.10 -4.31
N LYS A 392 10.65 2.02 -3.75
CA LYS A 392 11.56 1.13 -4.47
C LYS A 392 10.93 0.50 -5.70
N GLY A 393 9.62 0.25 -5.69
CA GLY A 393 8.92 -0.28 -6.86
C GLY A 393 8.99 0.63 -8.09
N ALA A 394 9.21 1.93 -7.90
CA ALA A 394 9.39 2.89 -8.98
C ALA A 394 10.85 3.01 -9.47
N MET A 395 11.78 2.25 -8.86
CA MET A 395 13.19 2.27 -9.26
C MET A 395 13.36 1.68 -10.67
N GLU A 396 13.99 2.44 -11.56
CA GLU A 396 14.49 1.95 -12.85
C GLU A 396 15.93 1.46 -12.67
N GLY A 397 16.24 0.28 -13.20
CA GLY A 397 17.59 -0.26 -13.18
C GLY A 397 17.70 -1.58 -13.94
N THR A 398 18.92 -2.06 -14.09
CA THR A 398 19.20 -3.41 -14.61
C THR A 398 18.65 -4.47 -13.67
N LEU A 399 18.45 -5.70 -14.17
CA LEU A 399 17.99 -6.80 -13.31
C LEU A 399 18.92 -7.01 -12.09
N GLU A 400 20.23 -6.90 -12.31
CA GLU A 400 21.23 -7.00 -11.23
C GLU A 400 21.05 -5.88 -10.19
N GLU A 401 20.91 -4.63 -10.60
CA GLU A 401 20.66 -3.51 -9.69
C GLU A 401 19.35 -3.71 -8.92
N LEU A 402 18.26 -4.05 -9.60
CA LEU A 402 16.96 -4.27 -8.96
C LEU A 402 17.01 -5.39 -7.91
N LEU A 403 17.81 -6.44 -8.13
CA LEU A 403 18.04 -7.52 -7.17
C LEU A 403 18.92 -7.06 -6.00
N ASN A 404 20.04 -6.39 -6.28
CA ASN A 404 20.98 -5.88 -5.27
C ASN A 404 20.31 -4.87 -4.33
N TYR A 405 19.53 -3.93 -4.88
CA TYR A 405 18.76 -2.96 -4.10
C TYR A 405 17.51 -3.56 -3.43
N ARG A 406 17.27 -4.88 -3.60
CA ARG A 406 16.10 -5.60 -3.08
C ARG A 406 14.77 -4.94 -3.50
N VAL A 407 14.72 -4.42 -4.71
CA VAL A 407 13.48 -3.97 -5.36
C VAL A 407 12.69 -5.20 -5.78
N VAL A 408 13.35 -6.13 -6.48
CA VAL A 408 12.87 -7.46 -6.84
C VAL A 408 13.28 -8.45 -5.76
N LYS A 409 12.33 -9.18 -5.19
CA LYS A 409 12.54 -10.06 -4.03
C LYS A 409 12.12 -11.51 -4.27
N SER A 410 11.47 -11.79 -5.39
CA SER A 410 10.99 -13.14 -5.72
C SER A 410 11.18 -13.43 -7.20
N GLY A 411 11.23 -14.72 -7.54
CA GLY A 411 11.26 -15.16 -8.94
C GLY A 411 10.06 -14.67 -9.75
N GLU A 412 8.88 -14.53 -9.14
CA GLU A 412 7.68 -13.99 -9.80
C GLU A 412 7.84 -12.50 -10.16
N GLU A 413 8.50 -11.73 -9.29
CA GLU A 413 8.86 -10.35 -9.58
C GLU A 413 9.94 -10.28 -10.68
N VAL A 414 10.90 -11.23 -10.71
CA VAL A 414 11.85 -11.38 -11.83
C VAL A 414 11.10 -11.66 -13.13
N GLY A 415 10.12 -12.58 -13.15
CA GLY A 415 9.32 -12.85 -14.34
C GLY A 415 8.58 -11.62 -14.86
N THR A 416 8.09 -10.76 -13.95
CA THR A 416 7.48 -9.48 -14.33
C THR A 416 8.47 -8.53 -14.99
N VAL A 417 9.67 -8.40 -14.41
CA VAL A 417 10.75 -7.57 -14.98
C VAL A 417 11.27 -8.15 -16.29
N ALA A 418 11.38 -9.47 -16.40
CA ALA A 418 11.87 -10.16 -17.58
C ALA A 418 11.02 -9.87 -18.82
N HIS A 419 9.69 -9.80 -18.70
CA HIS A 419 8.85 -9.41 -19.82
C HIS A 419 9.15 -8.00 -20.33
N VAL A 420 9.41 -7.04 -19.44
CA VAL A 420 9.79 -5.67 -19.82
C VAL A 420 11.14 -5.68 -20.51
N LEU A 421 12.14 -6.37 -19.94
CA LEU A 421 13.48 -6.47 -20.51
C LEU A 421 13.46 -7.15 -21.88
N VAL A 422 12.71 -8.25 -22.05
CA VAL A 422 12.56 -8.93 -23.35
C VAL A 422 11.89 -8.03 -24.38
N SER A 423 10.87 -7.27 -23.96
CA SER A 423 10.17 -6.31 -24.83
C SER A 423 11.12 -5.21 -25.33
N ARG A 424 11.90 -4.62 -24.42
CA ARG A 424 12.89 -3.60 -24.75
C ARG A 424 14.06 -4.17 -25.56
N PHE A 425 14.52 -5.38 -25.27
CA PHE A 425 15.53 -6.04 -26.08
C PHE A 425 15.04 -6.31 -27.51
N LYS A 426 13.81 -6.84 -27.69
CA LYS A 426 13.23 -7.02 -29.04
C LYS A 426 13.10 -5.69 -29.78
N SER A 427 12.85 -4.60 -29.06
CA SER A 427 12.76 -3.27 -29.67
C SER A 427 14.07 -2.77 -30.29
N THR A 428 15.24 -3.25 -29.85
CA THR A 428 16.53 -2.83 -30.43
C THR A 428 16.76 -3.40 -31.84
N GLN A 429 15.91 -4.34 -32.28
CA GLN A 429 15.97 -4.94 -33.61
C GLN A 429 15.33 -4.06 -34.70
N PHE A 430 14.65 -2.98 -34.32
CA PHE A 430 14.14 -2.00 -35.27
C PHE A 430 15.24 -1.04 -35.71
N THR A 431 15.28 -0.76 -37.01
CA THR A 431 16.16 0.28 -37.58
C THR A 431 15.62 1.68 -37.29
N ASP A 432 14.30 1.86 -37.33
CA ASP A 432 13.63 3.11 -36.94
C ASP A 432 13.48 3.20 -35.41
N VAL A 433 14.15 4.19 -34.81
CA VAL A 433 14.10 4.47 -33.36
C VAL A 433 12.67 4.79 -32.89
N ARG A 434 11.83 5.40 -33.75
CA ARG A 434 10.43 5.71 -33.43
C ARG A 434 9.63 4.43 -33.22
N LEU A 435 9.83 3.43 -34.09
CA LEU A 435 9.19 2.12 -34.00
C LEU A 435 9.74 1.29 -32.85
N SER A 436 11.06 1.35 -32.61
CA SER A 436 11.69 0.75 -31.44
C SER A 436 10.97 1.17 -30.16
N ARG A 437 10.85 2.48 -29.95
CA ARG A 437 10.13 3.05 -28.80
C ARG A 437 8.67 2.61 -28.74
N LEU A 438 7.93 2.72 -29.84
CA LEU A 438 6.52 2.36 -29.91
C LEU A 438 6.29 0.89 -29.54
N TYR A 439 7.10 -0.01 -30.12
CA TYR A 439 7.03 -1.43 -29.83
C TYR A 439 7.35 -1.72 -28.36
N ALA A 440 8.40 -1.10 -27.81
CA ALA A 440 8.78 -1.31 -26.41
C ALA A 440 7.65 -0.92 -25.45
N GLU A 441 6.99 0.21 -25.70
CA GLU A 441 5.84 0.69 -24.93
C GLU A 441 4.64 -0.27 -25.04
N ILE A 442 4.23 -0.65 -26.26
CA ILE A 442 3.09 -1.57 -26.47
C ILE A 442 3.35 -2.95 -25.86
N ALA A 443 4.55 -3.50 -26.07
CA ALA A 443 4.91 -4.82 -25.56
C ALA A 443 5.01 -4.82 -24.02
N THR A 444 5.53 -3.74 -23.44
CA THR A 444 5.54 -3.53 -21.99
C THR A 444 4.12 -3.44 -21.45
N ALA A 445 3.24 -2.65 -22.07
CA ALA A 445 1.82 -2.54 -21.70
C ALA A 445 1.11 -3.89 -21.76
N PHE A 446 1.32 -4.64 -22.84
CA PHE A 446 0.75 -5.97 -23.03
C PHE A 446 1.17 -6.94 -21.93
N SER A 447 2.43 -6.93 -21.52
CA SER A 447 2.94 -7.79 -20.45
C SER A 447 2.38 -7.49 -19.05
N ARG A 448 1.87 -6.27 -18.85
CA ARG A 448 1.25 -5.82 -17.59
C ARG A 448 -0.22 -6.19 -17.51
N ARG A 449 -0.85 -6.58 -18.63
CA ARG A 449 -2.24 -7.00 -18.66
C ARG A 449 -2.46 -8.21 -17.76
N ARG A 450 -3.58 -8.23 -17.05
CA ARG A 450 -4.02 -9.39 -16.29
C ARG A 450 -4.47 -10.48 -17.25
N SER A 451 -4.02 -11.70 -17.00
CA SER A 451 -4.41 -12.87 -17.78
C SER A 451 -5.81 -13.35 -17.37
N LEU A 452 -6.62 -13.77 -18.35
CA LEU A 452 -7.90 -14.43 -18.09
C LEU A 452 -7.68 -15.83 -17.52
N LEU A 453 -8.61 -16.30 -16.68
CA LEU A 453 -8.68 -17.69 -16.30
C LEU A 453 -9.36 -18.45 -17.44
N LEU A 454 -8.58 -19.30 -18.13
CA LEU A 454 -9.13 -20.23 -19.11
C LEU A 454 -9.44 -21.55 -18.40
N ILE A 455 -10.67 -22.02 -18.52
CA ILE A 455 -11.11 -23.29 -17.94
C ILE A 455 -11.33 -24.25 -19.10
N SER A 456 -10.57 -25.33 -19.08
CA SER A 456 -10.58 -26.36 -20.11
C SER A 456 -11.97 -27.00 -20.28
N GLY A 457 -12.61 -26.77 -21.43
CA GLY A 457 -13.67 -27.63 -21.96
C GLY A 457 -13.10 -28.78 -22.82
N PRO A 458 -13.93 -29.68 -23.36
CA PRO A 458 -13.47 -30.74 -24.25
C PRO A 458 -12.82 -30.11 -25.51
N GLY A 459 -11.50 -30.24 -25.66
CA GLY A 459 -10.67 -29.48 -26.62
C GLY A 459 -9.58 -28.59 -25.97
N ALA A 460 -9.10 -28.97 -24.79
CA ALA A 460 -8.41 -28.20 -23.76
C ALA A 460 -7.00 -27.61 -24.07
N LEU A 461 -6.82 -26.86 -25.17
CA LEU A 461 -5.61 -26.07 -25.44
C LEU A 461 -5.93 -24.66 -25.98
N GLN A 462 -6.86 -23.94 -25.33
CA GLN A 462 -7.04 -22.52 -25.65
C GLN A 462 -5.87 -21.71 -25.09
N HIS A 463 -5.31 -20.83 -25.92
CA HIS A 463 -4.35 -19.82 -25.48
C HIS A 463 -5.04 -18.46 -25.49
N GLN A 464 -4.68 -17.59 -24.55
CA GLN A 464 -5.13 -16.20 -24.57
C GLN A 464 -4.58 -15.48 -25.81
N VAL A 465 -5.12 -14.32 -26.15
CA VAL A 465 -4.51 -13.51 -27.22
C VAL A 465 -3.04 -13.28 -26.92
N ARG A 466 -2.18 -13.58 -27.90
CA ARG A 466 -0.74 -13.28 -27.88
C ARG A 466 -0.49 -11.91 -28.49
N MET A 467 0.66 -11.33 -28.16
CA MET A 467 1.06 -10.03 -28.70
C MET A 467 1.15 -10.04 -30.24
N THR A 468 1.54 -11.17 -30.83
CA THR A 468 1.63 -11.37 -32.28
C THR A 468 0.28 -11.38 -33.00
N GLU A 469 -0.82 -11.48 -32.24
CA GLU A 469 -2.19 -11.53 -32.76
C GLU A 469 -2.86 -10.15 -32.71
N LEU A 470 -2.20 -9.14 -32.15
CA LEU A 470 -2.74 -7.78 -32.11
C LEU A 470 -2.66 -7.14 -33.51
N PRO A 471 -3.77 -6.62 -34.07
CA PRO A 471 -3.81 -6.09 -35.43
C PRO A 471 -2.76 -5.01 -35.72
N TRP A 472 -2.47 -4.15 -34.74
CA TRP A 472 -1.48 -3.08 -34.87
C TRP A 472 -0.03 -3.54 -34.59
N ILE A 473 0.19 -4.74 -34.05
CA ILE A 473 1.56 -5.28 -33.85
C ILE A 473 2.04 -6.04 -35.07
N VAL A 474 1.14 -6.67 -35.82
CA VAL A 474 1.48 -7.45 -37.03
C VAL A 474 2.36 -6.65 -38.01
N PRO A 475 2.05 -5.38 -38.34
CA PRO A 475 2.91 -4.59 -39.23
C PRO A 475 4.30 -4.33 -38.65
N LEU A 476 4.42 -4.10 -37.33
CA LEU A 476 5.70 -3.88 -36.67
C LEU A 476 6.58 -5.14 -36.68
N LEU A 477 6.00 -6.32 -36.47
CA LEU A 477 6.74 -7.59 -36.53
C LEU A 477 7.25 -7.91 -37.94
N SER A 478 6.58 -7.42 -38.98
CA SER A 478 7.06 -7.55 -40.36
C SER A 478 8.39 -6.80 -40.57
N GLU A 479 8.59 -5.66 -39.92
CA GLU A 479 9.84 -4.89 -39.98
C GLU A 479 10.99 -5.61 -39.27
N ILE A 480 10.75 -6.16 -38.08
CA ILE A 480 11.76 -6.98 -37.36
C ILE A 480 12.21 -8.15 -38.24
N SER A 481 11.25 -8.81 -38.91
CA SER A 481 11.51 -9.99 -39.74
C SER A 481 12.41 -9.67 -40.94
N LYS A 482 12.23 -8.48 -41.54
CA LYS A 482 13.09 -7.97 -42.62
C LYS A 482 14.53 -7.74 -42.11
N THR A 483 14.71 -7.05 -40.99
CA THR A 483 16.03 -6.79 -40.40
C THR A 483 16.77 -8.09 -40.04
N ARG A 484 16.04 -9.08 -39.50
CA ARG A 484 16.61 -10.36 -39.08
C ARG A 484 17.10 -11.20 -40.26
N ALA A 485 16.44 -11.12 -41.41
CA ALA A 485 16.90 -11.78 -42.63
C ALA A 485 18.29 -11.26 -43.06
N THR A 486 18.55 -9.97 -42.84
CA THR A 486 19.84 -9.32 -43.14
C THR A 486 20.94 -9.66 -42.12
N GLN A 487 20.59 -9.94 -40.86
CA GLN A 487 21.54 -10.17 -39.75
C GLN A 487 22.01 -11.64 -39.57
N LYS A 488 21.54 -12.59 -40.38
CA LYS A 488 21.88 -14.04 -40.28
C LYS A 488 23.37 -14.41 -40.41
N LEU A 489 24.27 -13.46 -40.64
CA LEU A 489 25.72 -13.68 -40.76
C LEU A 489 26.52 -13.62 -39.43
N ALA A 490 25.88 -13.36 -38.28
CA ALA A 490 26.58 -13.31 -36.98
C ALA A 490 26.83 -14.70 -36.36
N GLN A 491 28.02 -14.90 -35.78
CA GLN A 491 28.46 -16.20 -35.20
C GLN A 491 27.69 -16.64 -33.94
N GLN A 492 27.10 -15.70 -33.18
CA GLN A 492 26.18 -15.99 -32.08
C GLN A 492 24.97 -15.03 -32.12
N PRO A 493 23.74 -15.54 -32.02
CA PRO A 493 22.54 -14.70 -32.02
C PRO A 493 22.47 -13.89 -30.71
N PRO A 494 22.31 -12.54 -30.77
CA PRO A 494 22.30 -11.67 -29.58
C PRO A 494 21.22 -12.05 -28.56
N GLU A 495 20.16 -12.74 -29.00
CA GLU A 495 19.09 -13.24 -28.15
C GLU A 495 19.58 -14.29 -27.12
N LEU A 496 20.54 -15.14 -27.50
CA LEU A 496 21.10 -16.15 -26.59
C LEU A 496 21.93 -15.50 -25.48
N SER A 497 22.73 -14.48 -25.82
CA SER A 497 23.53 -13.74 -24.85
C SER A 497 22.65 -13.02 -23.83
N PHE A 498 21.61 -12.33 -24.31
CA PHE A 498 20.64 -11.66 -23.45
C PHE A 498 19.89 -12.65 -22.53
N ALA A 499 19.40 -13.77 -23.07
CA ALA A 499 18.72 -14.79 -22.27
C ALA A 499 19.65 -15.41 -21.22
N ARG A 500 20.93 -15.64 -21.58
CA ARG A 500 21.94 -16.15 -20.65
C ARG A 500 22.19 -15.18 -19.50
N GLU A 501 22.39 -13.90 -19.78
CA GLU A 501 22.60 -12.88 -18.74
C GLU A 501 21.44 -12.83 -17.75
N LEU A 502 20.20 -12.84 -18.26
CA LEU A 502 18.99 -12.84 -17.44
C LEU A 502 18.91 -14.08 -16.54
N LEU A 503 19.15 -15.27 -17.10
CA LEU A 503 19.10 -16.54 -16.37
C LEU A 503 20.23 -16.67 -15.33
N VAL A 504 21.44 -16.19 -15.64
CA VAL A 504 22.55 -16.14 -14.69
C VAL A 504 22.18 -15.30 -13.48
N GLN A 505 21.60 -14.10 -13.68
CA GLN A 505 21.17 -13.25 -12.58
C GLN A 505 20.04 -13.89 -11.76
N TYR A 506 19.10 -14.57 -12.42
CA TYR A 506 18.03 -15.31 -11.74
C TYR A 506 18.59 -16.42 -10.83
N TRP A 507 19.42 -17.33 -11.36
CA TRP A 507 19.93 -18.46 -10.57
C TRP A 507 20.94 -18.04 -9.50
N LYS A 508 21.69 -16.95 -9.71
CA LYS A 508 22.57 -16.35 -8.69
C LYS A 508 21.79 -15.94 -7.44
N HIS A 509 20.58 -15.41 -7.59
CA HIS A 509 19.76 -14.91 -6.48
C HIS A 509 18.71 -15.91 -5.98
N PHE A 510 18.28 -16.84 -6.83
CA PHE A 510 17.22 -17.82 -6.53
C PHE A 510 17.63 -19.27 -6.90
N PRO A 511 18.76 -19.79 -6.37
CA PRO A 511 19.35 -21.06 -6.84
C PRO A 511 18.45 -22.29 -6.59
N VAL A 512 17.60 -22.26 -5.56
CA VAL A 512 16.73 -23.37 -5.16
C VAL A 512 15.25 -23.14 -5.52
N THR A 513 14.93 -22.03 -6.19
CA THR A 513 13.54 -21.68 -6.54
C THR A 513 13.21 -22.18 -7.93
N LEU A 514 12.18 -23.02 -8.04
CA LEU A 514 11.62 -23.43 -9.33
C LEU A 514 11.29 -22.20 -10.18
N MET A 515 11.69 -22.23 -11.45
CA MET A 515 11.50 -21.09 -12.35
C MET A 515 10.00 -20.83 -12.55
N PRO A 516 9.50 -19.63 -12.20
CA PRO A 516 8.08 -19.35 -12.28
C PRO A 516 7.60 -19.30 -13.74
N ASN A 517 6.34 -19.66 -13.95
CA ASN A 517 5.71 -19.68 -15.28
C ASN A 517 5.78 -18.33 -15.98
N LYS A 518 5.79 -17.23 -15.22
CA LYS A 518 5.93 -15.90 -15.80
C LYS A 518 7.30 -15.68 -16.43
N LEU A 519 8.37 -16.20 -15.80
CA LEU A 519 9.71 -16.12 -16.37
C LEU A 519 9.86 -17.04 -17.59
N THR A 520 9.32 -18.26 -17.55
CA THR A 520 9.33 -19.15 -18.73
C THR A 520 8.54 -18.54 -19.89
N SER A 521 7.41 -17.90 -19.62
CA SER A 521 6.60 -17.22 -20.63
C SER A 521 7.28 -16.00 -21.25
N ALA A 522 8.16 -15.32 -20.52
CA ALA A 522 8.92 -14.19 -21.06
C ALA A 522 10.01 -14.64 -22.06
N LEU A 523 10.58 -15.84 -21.85
CA LEU A 523 11.67 -16.39 -22.66
C LEU A 523 11.21 -17.20 -23.87
N ARG A 524 9.91 -17.51 -23.98
CA ARG A 524 9.28 -18.10 -25.18
C ARG A 524 8.99 -17.01 -26.21
#